data_AF-A0A0K2U015-F1
#
_entry.id   AF-A0A0K2U015-F1
#
_cell.length_a   1.000
_cell.length_b   1.000
_cell.length_c   1.000
_cell.angle_alpha   90.00
_cell.angle_beta   90.00
_cell.angle_gamma   90.00
#
_symmetry.space_group_name_H-M   'P 1'
#
loop_
_entity.id
_entity.type
_entity.pdbx_description
1 polymer ?
#
loop_
_entity_poly.entity_id
_entity_poly.type
_entity_poly.pdbx_seq_one_letter_code
_entity_poly.pdbx_strand_id
1 'polypeptide(L)'
;PEEPLYLLHPGSLWSIWDWLQSHSKWPMVPHPTTSGFLGLAIAIQHCRIVRSFEYIPSLRYGNRCHYYGTQIYPGDPCTYGAWHPVSTEKLMGLALNIGKKKEIYSDGFLTIPGFA
;
A
#
# COMPACT_ATOMS: atom_id res chain seq x y z
N PRO A 1 -30.51 5.30 -3.78
CA PRO A 1 -30.22 4.24 -2.78
C PRO A 1 -29.67 2.94 -3.39
N GLU A 2 -29.38 2.94 -4.70
CA GLU A 2 -29.02 1.78 -5.50
C GLU A 2 -27.51 1.53 -5.52
N GLU A 3 -26.72 2.50 -5.06
CA GLU A 3 -25.27 2.38 -4.94
C GLU A 3 -24.90 1.57 -3.69
N PRO A 4 -24.17 0.46 -3.85
CA PRO A 4 -23.80 -0.37 -2.71
C PRO A 4 -22.77 0.35 -1.84
N LEU A 5 -23.12 0.57 -0.57
CA LEU A 5 -22.26 1.16 0.44
C LEU A 5 -21.96 0.11 1.52
N TYR A 6 -20.66 -0.09 1.81
CA TYR A 6 -20.20 -1.06 2.79
C TYR A 6 -19.42 -0.38 3.91
N LEU A 7 -19.52 -0.93 5.11
CA LEU A 7 -18.69 -0.56 6.25
C LEU A 7 -17.70 -1.69 6.53
N LEU A 8 -16.42 -1.35 6.56
CA LEU A 8 -15.40 -2.32 6.92
C LEU A 8 -15.50 -2.63 8.42
N HIS A 9 -15.39 -3.92 8.77
CA HIS A 9 -15.35 -4.32 10.16
C HIS A 9 -14.09 -3.74 10.84
N PRO A 10 -14.20 -3.06 12.00
CA PRO A 10 -13.07 -2.36 12.62
C PRO A 10 -11.93 -3.31 13.02
N GLY A 11 -12.25 -4.57 13.35
CA GLY A 11 -11.25 -5.60 13.62
C GLY A 11 -10.33 -5.89 12.43
N SER A 12 -10.78 -5.70 11.19
CA SER A 12 -9.97 -5.93 10.00
C SER A 12 -8.75 -5.00 9.93
N LEU A 13 -8.85 -3.78 10.47
CA LEU A 13 -7.74 -2.82 10.54
C LEU A 13 -6.59 -3.32 11.41
N TRP A 14 -6.91 -4.00 12.51
CA TRP A 14 -5.92 -4.52 13.44
C TRP A 14 -5.42 -5.90 13.03
N SER A 15 -6.29 -6.77 12.49
CA SER A 15 -5.88 -8.07 11.98
C SER A 15 -4.82 -7.95 10.88
N ILE A 16 -4.96 -6.98 9.97
CA ILE A 16 -3.96 -6.76 8.92
C ILE A 16 -2.67 -6.14 9.46
N TRP A 17 -2.78 -5.27 10.47
CA TRP A 17 -1.62 -4.70 11.15
C TRP A 17 -0.82 -5.78 11.89
N ASP A 18 -1.50 -6.66 12.64
CA ASP A 18 -0.89 -7.77 13.38
C ASP A 18 -0.19 -8.73 12.42
N TRP A 19 -0.83 -9.04 11.29
CA TRP A 19 -0.23 -9.85 10.24
C TRP A 19 1.02 -9.19 9.64
N LEU A 20 0.96 -7.88 9.35
CA LEU A 20 2.12 -7.17 8.82
C LEU A 20 3.26 -7.13 9.85
N GLN A 21 2.95 -6.88 11.11
CA GLN A 21 3.90 -6.89 12.22
C GLN A 21 4.55 -8.26 12.40
N SER A 22 3.80 -9.36 12.29
CA SER A 22 4.34 -10.71 12.43
C SER A 22 5.32 -11.10 11.33
N HIS A 23 5.30 -10.40 10.19
CA HIS A 23 6.22 -10.56 9.06
C HIS A 23 7.28 -9.45 8.98
N SER A 24 7.32 -8.56 9.97
CA SER A 24 8.23 -7.43 10.02
C SER A 24 9.39 -7.70 10.97
N LYS A 25 10.60 -7.38 10.53
CA LYS A 25 11.80 -7.52 11.37
C LYS A 25 11.79 -6.57 12.57
N TRP A 26 11.21 -5.39 12.42
CA TRP A 26 11.24 -4.32 13.41
C TRP A 26 9.82 -3.99 13.89
N PRO A 27 9.68 -3.51 15.13
CA PRO A 27 8.39 -3.01 15.62
C PRO A 27 7.86 -1.88 14.72
N MET A 28 6.60 -2.01 14.33
CA MET A 28 5.86 -1.00 13.59
C MET A 28 5.25 0.02 14.55
N VAL A 29 4.95 1.21 14.02
CA VAL A 29 4.13 2.18 14.75
C VAL A 29 2.75 1.56 15.06
N PRO A 30 2.19 1.78 16.27
CA PRO A 30 0.92 1.19 16.70
C PRO A 30 -0.28 1.95 16.12
N HIS A 31 -0.28 2.12 14.80
CA HIS A 31 -1.30 2.80 14.03
C HIS A 31 -1.76 1.90 12.88
N PRO A 32 -3.05 1.89 12.55
CA PRO A 32 -3.59 1.12 11.43
C PRO A 32 -2.80 1.31 10.15
N THR A 33 -2.82 0.30 9.29
CA THR A 33 -2.21 0.40 7.96
C THR A 33 -2.90 1.48 7.12
N THR A 34 -2.24 1.94 6.06
CA THR A 34 -2.85 2.90 5.13
C THR A 34 -4.09 2.33 4.45
N SER A 35 -4.96 3.22 3.97
CA SER A 35 -6.04 2.85 3.04
C SER A 35 -5.51 2.14 1.79
N GLY A 36 -4.29 2.48 1.35
CA GLY A 36 -3.63 1.83 0.20
C GLY A 36 -3.34 0.35 0.45
N PHE A 37 -2.77 0.01 1.61
CA PHE A 37 -2.49 -1.39 1.96
C PHE A 37 -3.76 -2.19 2.25
N LEU A 38 -4.73 -1.58 2.90
CA LEU A 38 -6.05 -2.17 3.10
C LEU A 38 -6.76 -2.46 1.76
N GLY A 39 -6.75 -1.49 0.85
CA GLY A 39 -7.31 -1.65 -0.49
C GLY A 39 -6.60 -2.75 -1.29
N LEU A 40 -5.27 -2.86 -1.14
CA LEU A 40 -4.51 -3.95 -1.72
C LEU A 40 -4.95 -5.32 -1.17
N ALA A 41 -5.10 -5.43 0.16
CA ALA A 41 -5.53 -6.66 0.82
C ALA A 41 -6.96 -7.08 0.42
N ILE A 42 -7.86 -6.13 0.21
CA ILE A 42 -9.19 -6.40 -0.34
C ILE A 42 -9.07 -6.85 -1.80
N ALA A 43 -8.29 -6.14 -2.63
CA ALA A 43 -8.16 -6.45 -4.05
C ALA A 43 -7.62 -7.86 -4.30
N ILE A 44 -6.62 -8.31 -3.54
CA ILE A 44 -6.05 -9.67 -3.70
C ILE A 44 -7.05 -10.79 -3.36
N GLN A 45 -8.10 -10.51 -2.59
CA GLN A 45 -9.17 -11.47 -2.29
C GLN A 45 -10.17 -11.61 -3.44
N HIS A 46 -10.26 -10.61 -4.32
CA HIS A 46 -11.30 -10.53 -5.35
C HIS A 46 -10.76 -10.58 -6.79
N CYS A 47 -9.45 -10.46 -6.99
CA CYS A 47 -8.82 -10.39 -8.30
C CYS A 47 -7.71 -11.43 -8.42
N ARG A 48 -7.68 -12.19 -9.52
CA ARG A 48 -6.59 -13.15 -9.82
C ARG A 48 -5.21 -12.49 -9.89
N ILE A 49 -5.15 -11.27 -10.41
CA ILE A 49 -3.93 -10.45 -10.50
C ILE A 49 -4.30 -9.02 -10.11
N VAL A 50 -3.51 -8.43 -9.21
CA VAL A 50 -3.63 -7.03 -8.82
C VAL A 50 -2.39 -6.28 -9.27
N ARG A 51 -2.59 -5.16 -9.98
CA ARG A 51 -1.53 -4.20 -10.29
C ARG A 51 -1.73 -2.93 -9.48
N SER A 52 -0.71 -2.56 -8.69
CA SER A 52 -0.75 -1.38 -7.83
C SER A 52 0.24 -0.34 -8.35
N PHE A 53 -0.26 0.84 -8.72
CA PHE A 53 0.50 1.91 -9.37
C PHE A 53 0.98 2.96 -8.38
N GLU A 54 2.23 3.39 -8.51
CA GLU A 54 2.94 4.36 -7.65
C GLU A 54 2.86 4.04 -6.14
N TYR A 55 2.52 2.79 -5.80
CA TYR A 55 2.58 2.30 -4.43
C TYR A 55 4.03 2.21 -3.97
N ILE A 56 4.89 1.66 -4.82
CA ILE A 56 6.34 1.88 -4.76
C ILE A 56 6.64 3.03 -5.72
N PRO A 57 7.34 4.08 -5.26
CA PRO A 57 7.63 5.23 -6.11
C PRO A 57 8.51 4.80 -7.28
N SER A 58 8.10 5.17 -8.49
CA SER A 58 8.90 5.00 -9.70
C SER A 58 10.01 6.07 -9.81
N LEU A 59 10.70 6.11 -10.95
CA LEU A 59 11.62 7.20 -11.31
C LEU A 59 10.91 8.57 -11.40
N ARG A 60 9.58 8.62 -11.39
CA ARG A 60 8.79 9.86 -11.34
C ARG A 60 8.62 10.41 -9.92
N TYR A 61 9.30 9.81 -8.94
CA TYR A 61 9.30 10.25 -7.57
C TYR A 61 9.54 11.77 -7.43
N GLY A 62 8.76 12.39 -6.55
CA GLY A 62 8.91 13.80 -6.19
C GLY A 62 8.16 14.13 -4.90
N ASN A 63 8.34 15.37 -4.42
CA ASN A 63 7.88 15.80 -3.10
C ASN A 63 6.37 16.13 -3.01
N ARG A 64 5.59 15.82 -4.06
CA ARG A 64 4.12 15.99 -4.06
C ARG A 64 3.48 14.81 -3.37
N CYS A 65 2.60 15.08 -2.40
CA CYS A 65 1.89 14.01 -1.68
C CYS A 65 0.82 13.32 -2.54
N HIS A 66 0.13 14.10 -3.39
CA HIS A 66 -0.94 13.60 -4.25
C HIS A 66 -0.79 14.17 -5.66
N TYR A 67 -1.18 13.39 -6.66
CA TYR A 67 -1.10 13.80 -8.07
C TYR A 67 -1.98 15.02 -8.40
N TYR A 68 -3.09 15.16 -7.67
CA TYR A 68 -4.04 16.29 -7.81
C TYR A 68 -3.75 17.43 -6.82
N GLY A 69 -2.83 17.23 -5.87
CA GLY A 69 -2.57 18.18 -4.79
C GLY A 69 -1.46 19.17 -5.15
N THR A 70 -1.58 20.39 -4.61
CA THR A 70 -0.51 21.41 -4.65
C THR A 70 0.43 21.30 -3.44
N GLN A 71 0.10 20.48 -2.44
CA GLN A 71 0.87 20.31 -1.23
C GLN A 71 2.20 19.61 -1.50
N ILE A 72 3.28 20.27 -1.09
CA ILE A 72 4.64 19.75 -1.13
C ILE A 72 5.09 19.57 0.32
N TYR A 73 5.42 18.34 0.70
CA TYR A 73 5.90 18.03 2.04
C TYR A 73 7.36 17.61 1.99
N PRO A 74 8.29 18.45 2.48
CA PRO A 74 9.68 18.05 2.66
C PRO A 74 9.76 16.85 3.63
N GLY A 75 10.53 15.83 3.32
CA GLY A 75 10.71 14.64 4.17
C GLY A 75 9.73 13.50 3.91
N ASP A 76 8.93 13.60 2.85
CA ASP A 76 8.23 12.47 2.21
C ASP A 76 7.29 11.64 3.11
N PRO A 77 6.53 12.27 4.04
CA PRO A 77 5.67 11.55 4.98
C PRO A 77 4.57 10.75 4.28
N CYS A 78 4.10 11.21 3.11
CA CYS A 78 3.12 10.50 2.30
C CYS A 78 3.73 9.28 1.58
N THR A 79 5.03 9.31 1.27
CA THR A 79 5.70 8.24 0.52
C THR A 79 6.30 7.19 1.44
N TYR A 80 6.92 7.58 2.55
CA TYR A 80 7.64 6.65 3.42
C TYR A 80 7.04 6.53 4.82
N GLY A 81 6.06 7.37 5.15
CA GLY A 81 5.26 7.26 6.36
C GLY A 81 5.56 8.36 7.38
N ALA A 82 4.53 8.62 8.18
CA ALA A 82 4.59 9.46 9.36
C ALA A 82 3.69 8.82 10.44
N TRP A 83 2.37 8.90 10.25
CA TRP A 83 1.41 8.26 11.15
C TRP A 83 1.25 6.76 10.86
N HIS A 84 1.13 6.36 9.60
CA HIS A 84 1.00 4.96 9.20
C HIS A 84 2.37 4.27 9.05
N PRO A 85 2.44 2.92 9.16
CA PRO A 85 3.66 2.14 8.93
C PRO A 85 3.99 1.95 7.42
N VAL A 86 3.92 3.02 6.64
CA VAL A 86 3.97 3.01 5.15
C VAL A 86 5.21 2.28 4.60
N SER A 87 6.40 2.55 5.16
CA SER A 87 7.62 1.89 4.69
C SER A 87 7.55 0.37 4.81
N THR A 88 6.97 -0.15 5.91
CA THR A 88 6.78 -1.58 6.11
C THR A 88 5.76 -2.16 5.14
N GLU A 89 4.65 -1.46 4.92
CA GLU A 89 3.63 -1.86 3.94
C GLU A 89 4.22 -1.92 2.51
N LYS A 90 5.12 -1.00 2.17
CA LYS A 90 5.83 -1.00 0.88
C LYS A 90 6.82 -2.15 0.76
N LEU A 91 7.58 -2.45 1.82
CA LEU A 91 8.47 -3.61 1.84
C LEU A 91 7.69 -4.91 1.65
N MET A 92 6.51 -5.04 2.26
CA MET A 92 5.63 -6.18 2.04
C MET A 92 5.11 -6.23 0.60
N GLY A 93 4.69 -5.10 0.03
CA GLY A 93 4.30 -5.04 -1.38
C GLY A 93 5.41 -5.49 -2.34
N LEU A 94 6.67 -5.12 -2.06
CA LEU A 94 7.83 -5.59 -2.80
C LEU A 94 8.08 -7.09 -2.63
N ALA A 95 7.90 -7.63 -1.42
CA ALA A 95 8.05 -9.05 -1.13
C ALA A 95 6.99 -9.91 -1.85
N LEU A 96 5.77 -9.40 -2.01
CA LEU A 96 4.67 -10.07 -2.69
C LEU A 96 4.69 -9.91 -4.22
N ASN A 97 5.52 -9.00 -4.75
CA ASN A 97 5.53 -8.71 -6.18
C ASN A 97 6.17 -9.84 -7.00
N ILE A 98 5.45 -10.29 -8.02
CA ILE A 98 5.92 -11.27 -9.02
C ILE A 98 6.37 -10.61 -10.34
N GLY A 99 6.21 -9.28 -10.47
CA GLY A 99 6.63 -8.50 -11.62
C GLY A 99 8.14 -8.22 -11.68
N LYS A 100 8.61 -7.70 -12.81
CA LYS A 100 10.01 -7.34 -13.03
C LYS A 100 10.34 -6.01 -12.34
N LYS A 101 11.58 -5.86 -11.87
CA LYS A 101 12.08 -4.58 -11.31
C LYS A 101 11.86 -3.39 -12.25
N LYS A 102 12.00 -3.59 -13.57
CA LYS A 102 11.73 -2.55 -14.57
C LYS A 102 10.31 -2.00 -14.47
N GLU A 103 9.32 -2.87 -14.28
CA GLU A 103 7.91 -2.45 -14.18
C GLU A 103 7.68 -1.57 -12.95
N ILE A 104 8.43 -1.79 -11.87
CA ILE A 104 8.38 -0.96 -10.67
C ILE A 104 9.06 0.40 -10.93
N TYR A 105 10.33 0.39 -11.36
CA TYR A 105 11.13 1.62 -11.44
C TYR A 105 10.76 2.50 -12.63
N SER A 106 10.51 1.90 -13.81
CA SER A 106 10.17 2.65 -15.02
C SER A 106 8.67 2.87 -15.11
N ASP A 107 7.89 1.80 -15.00
CA ASP A 107 6.48 1.84 -15.36
C ASP A 107 5.59 2.20 -14.15
N GLY A 108 6.13 2.04 -12.94
CA GLY A 108 5.53 2.48 -11.68
C GLY A 108 4.44 1.55 -11.18
N PHE A 109 4.54 0.23 -11.37
CA PHE A 109 3.61 -0.69 -10.73
C PHE A 109 4.23 -1.99 -10.22
N LEU A 110 3.60 -2.53 -9.17
CA LEU A 110 3.80 -3.89 -8.70
C LEU A 110 2.72 -4.80 -9.30
N THR A 111 3.05 -6.09 -9.49
CA THR A 111 2.09 -7.15 -9.83
C THR A 111 2.04 -8.17 -8.70
N ILE A 112 0.89 -8.38 -8.10
CA ILE A 112 0.68 -9.29 -6.97
C ILE A 112 -0.39 -10.32 -7.35
N PRO A 113 -0.14 -11.63 -7.15
CA PRO A 113 -1.16 -12.65 -7.37
C PRO A 113 -2.25 -12.56 -6.30
N GLY A 114 -3.51 -12.72 -6.70
CA GLY A 114 -4.60 -12.86 -5.76
C GLY A 114 -4.70 -14.27 -5.19
N PHE A 115 -5.63 -14.43 -4.24
CA PHE A 115 -6.01 -15.74 -3.70
C PHE A 115 -7.05 -16.48 -4.55
N ALA A 116 -7.69 -15.76 -5.48
CA ALA A 116 -8.76 -16.26 -6.35
C ALA A 116 -8.25 -16.90 -7.65
#